data_AF-A0A6J4IXW6-F1
#
_entry.id   AF-A0A6J4IXW6-F1
#
_cell.length_a   1.000
_cell.length_b   1.000
_cell.length_c   1.000
_cell.angle_alpha   90.00
_cell.angle_beta   90.00
_cell.angle_gamma   90.00
#
_symmetry.space_group_name_H-M   'P 1'
#
loop_
_entity.id
_entity.type
_entity.pdbx_description
1 polymer ?
#
loop_
_entity_poly.entity_id
_entity_poly.type
_entity_poly.pdbx_seq_one_letter_code
_entity_poly.pdbx_strand_id
1 'polypeptide(L)'
;MGFARPDRWSRGNVTEDSNPWHAVEAHRPAAELDGEVELAVCGAIVQIWGSQKWERVGSGRTACPDCRRVTAVTKPLTSSSR
;
A
#
# COMPACT_ATOMS: atom_id res chain seq x y z
N MET A 1 0.02 5.84 -7.52
CA MET A 1 0.33 4.67 -6.68
C MET A 1 -0.34 4.86 -5.33
N GLY A 2 -1.36 4.06 -5.04
CA GLY A 2 -1.99 3.96 -3.72
C GLY A 2 -1.34 2.83 -2.93
N PHE A 3 -1.43 2.87 -1.61
CA PHE A 3 -0.98 1.76 -0.76
C PHE A 3 -2.20 1.07 -0.14
N ALA A 4 -2.11 -0.22 0.08
CA ALA A 4 -3.23 -1.03 0.53
C ALA A 4 -2.75 -2.17 1.43
N ARG A 5 -3.60 -2.59 2.36
CA ARG A 5 -3.28 -3.67 3.28
C ARG A 5 -3.79 -5.00 2.72
N PRO A 6 -3.04 -6.11 2.84
CA PRO A 6 -3.57 -7.44 2.60
C PRO A 6 -4.87 -7.63 3.37
N ASP A 7 -5.87 -8.19 2.70
CA ASP A 7 -7.13 -8.49 3.35
C ASP A 7 -6.93 -9.53 4.49
N ARG A 8 -7.84 -9.51 5.46
CA ARG A 8 -7.79 -10.36 6.66
C ARG A 8 -8.02 -11.86 6.38
N TRP A 9 -8.41 -12.25 5.17
CA TRP A 9 -8.80 -13.63 4.84
C TRP A 9 -7.62 -14.60 4.72
N SER A 10 -6.36 -14.13 4.83
CA SER A 10 -5.18 -15.01 4.94
C SER A 10 -5.11 -15.73 6.30
N ARG A 11 -6.15 -16.48 6.67
CA ARG A 11 -6.20 -17.34 7.85
C ARG A 11 -5.29 -18.54 7.63
N GLY A 12 -4.05 -18.45 8.09
CA GLY A 12 -3.18 -19.61 8.19
C GLY A 12 -1.80 -19.35 8.77
N ASN A 13 -1.22 -18.17 8.49
CA ASN A 13 0.04 -17.77 9.08
C ASN A 13 -0.06 -16.31 9.53
N VAL A 14 -0.25 -16.12 10.84
CA VAL A 14 0.06 -14.86 11.53
C VAL A 14 1.60 -14.77 11.65
N THR A 15 2.32 -14.95 10.56
CA THR A 15 3.60 -14.26 10.46
C THR A 15 3.22 -12.81 10.33
N GLU A 16 3.57 -12.01 11.33
CA GLU A 16 3.51 -10.56 11.25
C GLU A 16 3.99 -10.16 9.86
N ASP A 17 3.05 -9.77 9.01
CA ASP A 17 3.38 -9.44 7.63
C ASP A 17 4.28 -8.23 7.72
N SER A 18 5.58 -8.46 7.64
CA SER A 18 6.60 -7.44 7.89
C SER A 18 6.48 -6.32 6.87
N ASN A 19 5.71 -6.57 5.80
CA ASN A 19 5.48 -5.68 4.70
C ASN A 19 3.99 -5.56 4.33
N PRO A 20 3.09 -5.11 5.25
CA PRO A 20 1.66 -5.14 5.04
C PRO A 20 1.16 -4.04 4.09
N TRP A 21 2.05 -3.33 3.39
CA TRP A 21 1.68 -2.27 2.45
C TRP A 21 2.09 -2.63 1.04
N HIS A 22 1.10 -2.74 0.16
CA HIS A 22 1.31 -3.05 -1.24
C HIS A 22 0.89 -1.88 -2.10
N ALA A 23 1.59 -1.69 -3.21
CA ALA A 23 1.27 -0.63 -4.15
C ALA A 23 0.18 -1.09 -5.13
N VAL A 24 -0.82 -0.24 -5.33
CA VAL A 24 -1.92 -0.41 -6.28
C VAL A 24 -1.87 0.72 -7.30
N GLU A 25 -2.14 0.37 -8.56
CA GLU A 25 -2.36 1.36 -9.61
C GLU A 25 -3.75 1.98 -9.44
N ALA A 26 -3.80 3.31 -9.31
CA ALA A 26 -5.04 4.03 -9.04
C ALA A 26 -5.37 4.92 -10.24
N HIS A 27 -6.51 4.67 -10.88
CA HIS A 27 -7.04 5.50 -11.99
C HIS A 27 -8.10 6.50 -11.52
N ARG A 28 -8.45 6.45 -10.23
CA ARG A 28 -9.40 7.33 -9.55
C ARG A 28 -8.73 7.98 -8.34
N PRO A 29 -9.24 9.12 -7.83
CA PRO A 29 -8.77 9.72 -6.59
C PRO A 29 -8.75 8.72 -5.43
N ALA A 30 -7.75 8.79 -4.57
CA ALA A 30 -7.58 7.83 -3.47
C ALA A 30 -8.80 7.75 -2.53
N ALA A 31 -9.49 8.87 -2.30
CA ALA A 31 -10.70 8.92 -1.47
C ALA A 31 -11.86 8.09 -2.05
N GLU A 32 -11.94 7.93 -3.38
CA GLU A 32 -12.96 7.10 -4.04
C GLU A 32 -12.65 5.60 -3.99
N LEU A 33 -11.43 5.24 -3.59
CA LEU A 33 -10.97 3.86 -3.47
C LEU A 33 -10.99 3.37 -2.02
N ASP A 34 -11.37 4.21 -1.07
CA ASP A 34 -11.33 3.84 0.35
C ASP A 34 -12.31 2.70 0.66
N GLY A 35 -11.78 1.60 1.18
CA GLY A 35 -12.54 0.39 1.46
C GLY A 35 -12.69 -0.57 0.27
N GLU A 36 -12.36 -0.14 -0.96
CA GLU A 36 -12.41 -0.98 -2.16
C GLU A 36 -11.34 -2.07 -2.14
N VAL A 37 -11.62 -3.18 -2.83
CA VAL A 37 -10.68 -4.29 -3.00
C VAL A 37 -10.05 -4.22 -4.39
N GLU A 38 -8.73 -4.20 -4.44
CA GLU A 38 -7.96 -4.06 -5.68
C GLU A 38 -6.80 -5.06 -5.75
N LEU A 39 -6.26 -5.23 -6.96
CA LEU A 39 -5.07 -6.03 -7.19
C LEU A 39 -3.80 -5.16 -7.06
N ALA A 40 -2.93 -5.53 -6.13
CA ALA A 40 -1.62 -4.91 -6.01
C ALA A 40 -0.67 -5.33 -7.14
N VAL A 41 0.33 -4.49 -7.41
CA VAL A 41 1.35 -4.73 -8.44
C VAL A 41 2.16 -6.02 -8.22
N CYS A 42 2.28 -6.48 -6.98
CA CYS A 42 2.93 -7.75 -6.65
C CYS A 42 1.99 -8.98 -6.79
N GLY A 43 0.74 -8.77 -7.18
CA GLY A 43 -0.29 -9.82 -7.30
C GLY A 43 -1.11 -10.10 -6.05
N ALA A 44 -0.89 -9.36 -4.95
CA ALA A 44 -1.71 -9.51 -3.74
C ALA A 44 -3.09 -8.86 -3.91
N ILE A 45 -4.14 -9.51 -3.40
CA ILE A 45 -5.46 -8.89 -3.26
C ILE A 45 -5.47 -8.09 -1.96
N VAL A 46 -5.86 -6.82 -2.04
CA VAL A 46 -5.68 -5.87 -0.94
C VAL A 46 -6.89 -4.97 -0.82
N GLN A 47 -7.20 -4.56 0.42
CA GLN A 47 -8.17 -3.50 0.66
C GLN A 47 -7.45 -2.14 0.67
N ILE A 48 -7.95 -1.19 -0.11
CA ILE A 48 -7.40 0.16 -0.18
C ILE A 48 -7.88 0.99 1.01
N TRP A 49 -6.93 1.71 1.61
CA TRP A 49 -7.16 2.65 2.72
C TRP A 49 -6.77 4.04 2.24
N GLY A 50 -7.46 4.53 1.20
CA GLY A 50 -7.08 5.71 0.44
C GLY A 50 -7.22 7.02 1.22
N SER A 51 -8.10 7.06 2.22
CA SER A 51 -8.27 8.22 3.11
C SER A 51 -7.24 8.27 4.25
N GLN A 52 -6.37 7.26 4.36
CA GLN A 52 -5.38 7.17 5.42
C GLN A 52 -4.29 8.25 5.28
N LYS A 53 -3.85 8.81 6.40
CA LYS A 53 -2.69 9.72 6.46
C LYS A 53 -1.39 8.93 6.32
N TRP A 54 -1.03 8.59 5.08
CA TRP A 54 0.10 7.72 4.71
C TRP A 54 1.45 8.13 5.32
N GLU A 55 1.64 9.42 5.60
CA GLU A 55 2.85 9.95 6.25
C GLU A 55 3.10 9.33 7.63
N ARG A 56 2.03 8.91 8.32
CA ARG A 56 2.09 8.31 9.66
C ARG A 56 2.21 6.79 9.64
N VAL A 57 1.82 6.16 8.54
CA VAL A 57 1.64 4.71 8.45
C VAL A 57 2.86 4.03 7.81
N GLY A 58 3.76 4.82 7.22
CA GLY A 58 5.13 4.40 6.93
C GLY A 58 5.22 3.39 5.80
N SER A 59 4.74 3.75 4.61
CA SER A 59 4.95 2.99 3.35
C SER A 59 6.43 2.82 2.95
N GLY A 60 7.38 3.33 3.74
CA GLY A 60 8.81 3.18 3.49
C GLY A 60 9.34 1.79 3.85
N ARG A 61 9.42 1.48 5.15
CA ARG A 61 10.12 0.28 5.64
C ARG A 61 9.26 -0.99 5.63
N THR A 62 7.95 -0.83 5.69
CA THR A 62 6.98 -1.94 5.77
C THR A 62 6.17 -2.05 4.48
N ALA A 63 6.65 -1.48 3.36
CA ALA A 63 6.07 -1.78 2.05
C ALA A 63 6.74 -2.99 1.42
N CYS A 64 5.92 -3.80 0.73
CA CYS A 64 6.33 -4.96 -0.02
C CYS A 64 7.54 -4.62 -0.92
N PRO A 65 8.69 -5.33 -0.76
CA PRO A 65 9.89 -5.06 -1.55
C PRO A 65 9.67 -5.12 -3.06
N ASP A 66 8.80 -6.02 -3.54
CA ASP A 66 8.44 -6.11 -4.95
C ASP A 66 7.65 -4.90 -5.42
N CYS A 67 6.63 -4.50 -4.65
CA CYS A 67 5.93 -3.25 -4.92
C CYS A 67 6.92 -2.08 -4.93
N ARG A 68 7.82 -1.95 -3.95
CA ARG A 68 8.83 -0.88 -3.94
C ARG A 68 9.74 -0.91 -5.16
N ARG A 69 10.19 -2.08 -5.60
CA ARG A 69 11.07 -2.26 -6.76
C ARG A 69 10.37 -1.90 -8.06
N VAL A 70 9.16 -2.40 -8.28
CA VAL A 70 8.40 -2.18 -9.53
C VAL A 70 7.87 -0.75 -9.61
N THR A 71 7.54 -0.16 -8.46
CA THR A 71 6.92 1.17 -8.39
C THR A 71 7.92 2.26 -8.04
N ALA A 72 9.22 1.92 -7.98
CA ALA A 72 10.31 2.78 -7.57
C ALA A 72 10.20 4.15 -8.26
N VAL A 73 9.65 5.10 -7.51
CA VAL A 73 9.61 6.50 -7.90
C VAL A 73 11.06 6.97 -7.88
N THR A 74 11.60 7.40 -9.01
CA THR A 74 12.95 7.98 -9.13
C THR A 74 13.16 9.24 -8.27
N LYS A 75 12.15 9.64 -7.48
CA LYS A 75 12.13 10.80 -6.61
C LYS A 75 11.53 10.41 -5.25
N PRO A 76 12.25 10.57 -4.13
CA PRO A 76 11.68 10.41 -2.79
C PRO A 76 10.47 11.35 -2.66
N LEU A 77 9.36 10.84 -2.10
CA LEU A 77 8.24 11.69 -1.68
C LEU A 77 8.78 12.64 -0.61
N THR A 78 8.96 13.90 -0.97
CA THR A 78 9.51 14.94 -0.09
C THR A 78 8.67 15.03 1.17
N SER A 79 9.30 14.98 2.34
CA SER A 79 8.61 15.20 3.62
C SER A 79 8.00 16.60 3.61
N SER A 80 6.69 16.70 3.75
CA SER A 80 6.04 17.99 3.94
C SER A 80 6.27 18.43 5.38
N SER A 81 7.19 19.37 5.57
CA SER A 81 7.35 20.10 6.82
C SER A 81 6.16 21.03 7.01
N ARG A 82 5.35 20.80 8.05
CA ARG A 82 4.77 21.87 8.87
C ARG A 82 4.33 21.37 10.23
#